data_AF-A0A933XAK1-F1
#
_entry.id   AF-A0A933XAK1-F1
#
_cell.length_a   1.000
_cell.length_b   1.000
_cell.length_c   1.000
_cell.angle_alpha   90.00
_cell.angle_beta   90.00
_cell.angle_gamma   90.00
#
_symmetry.space_group_name_H-M   'P 1'
#
loop_
_entity.id
_entity.type
_entity.pdbx_description
1 polymer ?
#
loop_
_entity_poly.entity_id
_entity_poly.type
_entity_poly.pdbx_seq_one_letter_code
_entity_poly.pdbx_strand_id
1 'polypeptide(L)'
;MEKIHLENYNKSADSETTFNGIDLVPVSEMKKWYRIMEEFGREILKVNIDYGLILGTKKPALLKPGAEKIRRAFNLQVERLDCIKETVDVQKGFIDYTYKCVITSKTGVKLGICDGNANSKEAKFRYVFKPASGIPDRKKIGILKAEGLGKWKKSEDKWVWMERKENPEVLSLKNIIQKVAQKRAFVGAVLMASGTSEFFTQDAAVN
;
A
#
# COMPACT_ATOMS: atom_id res chain seq x y z
N MET A 1 -35.46 6.16 8.72
CA MET A 1 -34.30 5.72 9.52
C MET A 1 -33.94 6.85 10.46
N GLU A 2 -33.96 6.55 11.76
CA GLU A 2 -34.17 7.47 12.89
C GLU A 2 -33.15 8.60 13.03
N LYS A 3 -33.67 9.81 13.26
CA LYS A 3 -32.93 10.93 13.82
C LYS A 3 -32.76 10.68 15.32
N ILE A 4 -31.55 10.35 15.76
CA ILE A 4 -31.22 10.33 17.18
C ILE A 4 -31.30 11.78 17.69
N HIS A 5 -32.24 12.03 18.58
CA HIS A 5 -32.39 13.27 19.33
C HIS A 5 -31.24 13.37 20.35
N LEU A 6 -30.36 14.35 20.19
CA LEU A 6 -29.37 14.72 21.21
C LEU A 6 -29.90 15.96 21.91
N GLU A 7 -30.57 15.75 23.04
CA GLU A 7 -30.94 16.81 23.96
C GLU A 7 -29.69 17.38 24.65
N ASN A 8 -29.73 18.71 24.75
CA ASN A 8 -28.86 19.64 25.47
C ASN A 8 -28.00 19.03 26.59
N TYR A 9 -26.68 18.95 26.37
CA TYR A 9 -25.70 18.84 27.44
C TYR A 9 -24.89 20.14 27.53
N ASN A 10 -25.21 20.94 28.54
CA ASN A 10 -24.53 22.21 28.84
C ASN A 10 -23.11 21.95 29.39
N LYS A 11 -22.20 22.87 29.05
CA LYS A 11 -20.78 22.91 29.42
C LYS A 11 -20.53 22.67 30.92
N SER A 12 -19.70 21.67 31.21
CA SER A 12 -18.73 21.71 32.31
C SER A 12 -17.47 20.97 31.85
N ALA A 13 -16.32 21.43 32.36
CA ALA A 13 -14.96 21.10 31.92
C ALA A 13 -14.67 19.61 31.73
N ASP A 14 -13.75 19.34 30.80
CA ASP A 14 -13.08 18.09 30.46
C ASP A 14 -13.02 17.08 31.63
N SER A 15 -14.04 16.23 31.75
CA SER A 15 -14.00 15.04 32.58
C SER A 15 -13.42 13.90 31.75
N GLU A 16 -12.31 13.32 32.17
CA GLU A 16 -11.75 12.07 31.62
C GLU A 16 -12.89 11.06 31.41
N THR A 17 -13.21 10.80 30.15
CA THR A 17 -14.34 9.94 29.80
C THR A 17 -13.80 8.51 29.79
N THR A 18 -13.80 7.86 30.95
CA THR A 18 -13.34 6.48 31.07
C THR A 18 -14.46 5.52 30.72
N PHE A 19 -14.20 4.55 29.85
CA PHE A 19 -15.13 3.46 29.54
C PHE A 19 -14.43 2.12 29.75
N ASN A 20 -14.91 1.32 30.71
CA ASN A 20 -14.27 0.05 31.11
C ASN A 20 -12.78 0.19 31.43
N GLY A 21 -12.38 1.30 32.07
CA GLY A 21 -10.98 1.58 32.40
C GLY A 21 -10.11 2.02 31.22
N ILE A 22 -10.73 2.35 30.07
CA ILE A 22 -10.05 2.93 28.91
C ILE A 22 -10.32 4.43 28.89
N ASP A 23 -9.27 5.23 28.90
CA ASP A 23 -9.36 6.67 28.70
C ASP A 23 -9.78 6.96 27.25
N LEU A 24 -11.01 7.47 27.08
CA LEU A 24 -11.50 7.85 25.76
C LEU A 24 -11.05 9.26 25.42
N VAL A 25 -10.57 9.42 24.19
CA VAL A 25 -10.32 10.74 23.61
C VAL A 25 -11.65 11.47 23.43
N PRO A 26 -11.81 12.71 23.93
CA PRO A 26 -13.04 13.47 23.74
C PRO A 26 -13.39 13.66 22.26
N VAL A 27 -14.69 13.61 21.94
CA VAL A 27 -15.18 13.78 20.56
C VAL A 27 -14.74 15.12 19.95
N SER A 28 -14.60 16.16 20.77
CA SER A 28 -14.10 17.47 20.34
C SER A 28 -12.67 17.39 19.81
N GLU A 29 -11.81 16.59 20.44
CA GLU A 29 -10.43 16.35 20.03
C GLU A 29 -10.37 15.45 18.79
N MET A 30 -11.18 14.39 18.73
CA MET A 30 -11.31 13.56 17.52
C MET A 30 -11.74 14.39 16.30
N LYS A 31 -12.68 15.32 16.48
CA LYS A 31 -13.10 16.26 15.42
C LYS A 31 -11.97 17.20 14.98
N LYS A 32 -11.14 17.69 15.90
CA LYS A 32 -9.97 18.50 15.57
C LYS A 32 -8.96 17.69 14.76
N TRP A 33 -8.64 16.48 15.22
CA TRP A 33 -7.76 15.56 14.52
C TRP A 33 -8.23 15.28 13.09
N TYR A 34 -9.52 14.99 12.91
CA TYR A 34 -10.10 14.70 11.60
C TYR A 34 -9.97 15.89 10.64
N ARG A 35 -10.26 17.11 11.11
CA ARG A 35 -10.09 18.33 10.31
C ARG A 35 -8.64 18.57 9.89
N ILE A 36 -7.70 18.37 10.80
CA ILE A 36 -6.26 18.49 10.51
C ILE A 36 -5.86 17.50 9.40
N MET A 37 -6.39 16.27 9.46
CA MET A 37 -6.12 15.26 8.43
C MET A 37 -6.71 15.61 7.06
N GLU A 38 -7.95 16.08 7.03
CA GLU A 38 -8.59 16.50 5.77
C GLU A 38 -7.84 17.68 5.13
N GLU A 39 -7.43 18.67 5.93
CA GLU A 39 -6.62 19.79 5.47
C GLU A 39 -5.24 19.35 5.01
N PHE A 40 -4.55 18.52 5.78
CA PHE A 40 -3.25 17.97 5.38
C PHE A 40 -3.34 17.19 4.06
N GLY A 41 -4.37 16.36 3.91
CA GLY A 41 -4.62 15.61 2.69
C GLY A 41 -4.84 16.50 1.47
N ARG A 42 -5.56 17.61 1.63
CA ARG A 42 -5.86 18.56 0.57
C ARG A 42 -4.67 19.45 0.21
N GLU A 43 -3.97 19.99 1.20
CA GLU A 43 -2.92 21.01 0.99
C GLU A 43 -1.54 20.41 0.70
N ILE A 44 -1.25 19.19 1.21
CA ILE A 44 0.11 18.64 1.21
C ILE A 44 0.27 17.39 0.34
N LEU A 45 -0.77 16.56 0.24
CA LEU A 45 -0.70 15.30 -0.52
C LEU A 45 -1.12 15.51 -1.97
N LYS A 46 -0.30 15.04 -2.89
CA LYS A 46 -0.47 15.15 -4.34
C LYS A 46 -0.89 13.82 -4.94
N VAL A 47 -1.96 13.86 -5.73
CA VAL A 47 -2.44 12.72 -6.52
C VAL A 47 -1.32 12.22 -7.44
N ASN A 48 -1.20 10.90 -7.56
CA ASN A 48 -0.18 10.14 -8.32
C ASN A 48 1.28 10.31 -7.85
N ILE A 49 1.53 11.06 -6.77
CA ILE A 49 2.85 11.17 -6.14
C ILE A 49 2.80 10.56 -4.74
N ASP A 50 1.86 11.04 -3.93
CA ASP A 50 1.73 10.65 -2.52
C ASP A 50 0.66 9.58 -2.31
N TYR A 51 -0.37 9.57 -3.16
CA TYR A 51 -1.42 8.56 -3.22
C TYR A 51 -1.95 8.44 -4.64
N GLY A 52 -2.60 7.32 -4.99
CA GLY A 52 -3.17 7.16 -6.33
C GLY A 52 -4.29 6.13 -6.38
N LEU A 53 -5.23 6.30 -7.30
CA LEU A 53 -6.25 5.29 -7.56
C LEU A 53 -5.62 4.13 -8.31
N ILE A 54 -5.90 2.90 -7.88
CA ILE A 54 -5.43 1.70 -8.56
C ILE A 54 -6.63 1.00 -9.16
N LEU A 55 -6.44 0.35 -10.30
CA LEU A 55 -7.50 -0.31 -11.05
C LEU A 55 -8.27 -1.29 -10.14
N GLY A 56 -9.59 -1.10 -10.08
CA GLY A 56 -10.49 -1.94 -9.29
C GLY A 56 -10.68 -1.51 -7.83
N THR A 57 -10.06 -0.42 -7.35
CA THR A 57 -10.28 0.08 -5.98
C THR A 57 -11.05 1.41 -5.97
N LYS A 58 -12.00 1.54 -5.03
CA LYS A 58 -12.71 2.81 -4.78
C LYS A 58 -11.88 3.79 -3.96
N LYS A 59 -11.04 3.27 -3.06
CA LYS A 59 -10.17 4.04 -2.17
C LYS A 59 -8.76 4.15 -2.80
N PRO A 60 -8.14 5.34 -2.81
CA PRO A 60 -6.76 5.49 -3.30
C PRO A 60 -5.78 4.75 -2.40
N ALA A 61 -4.72 4.21 -2.98
CA ALA A 61 -3.61 3.62 -2.24
C ALA A 61 -2.63 4.71 -1.79
N LEU A 62 -2.18 4.63 -0.53
CA LEU A 62 -1.11 5.49 -0.03
C LEU A 62 0.23 5.03 -0.63
N LEU A 63 0.96 5.94 -1.24
CA LEU A 63 2.29 5.69 -1.77
C LEU A 63 3.34 6.04 -0.72
N LYS A 64 4.56 5.54 -0.93
CA LYS A 64 5.67 5.76 0.02
C LYS A 64 5.90 7.24 0.34
N PRO A 65 5.92 8.17 -0.63
CA PRO A 65 6.09 9.59 -0.33
C PRO A 65 4.99 10.15 0.59
N GLY A 66 3.73 9.74 0.39
CA GLY A 66 2.61 10.13 1.24
C GLY A 66 2.76 9.59 2.66
N ALA A 67 3.15 8.33 2.81
CA ALA A 67 3.42 7.74 4.12
C ALA A 67 4.57 8.45 4.85
N GLU A 68 5.63 8.84 4.15
CA GLU A 68 6.74 9.60 4.74
C GLU A 68 6.31 11.00 5.22
N LYS A 69 5.43 11.68 4.45
CA LYS A 69 4.84 12.97 4.82
C LYS A 69 3.94 12.85 6.05
N ILE A 70 3.04 11.88 6.08
CA ILE A 70 2.15 11.63 7.23
C ILE A 70 3.00 11.30 8.46
N ARG A 71 3.97 10.38 8.33
CA ARG A 71 4.89 10.05 9.43
C ARG A 71 5.55 11.30 10.02
N ARG A 72 6.05 12.21 9.16
CA ARG A 72 6.65 13.47 9.59
C ARG A 72 5.64 14.40 10.27
N ALA A 73 4.45 14.57 9.71
CA ALA A 73 3.41 15.45 10.24
C ALA A 73 2.95 15.04 11.65
N PHE A 74 2.82 13.73 11.89
CA PHE A 74 2.41 13.17 13.19
C PHE A 74 3.58 12.90 14.14
N ASN A 75 4.80 13.31 13.77
CA ASN A 75 6.03 13.07 14.52
C ASN A 75 6.23 11.60 14.94
N LEU A 76 5.81 10.69 14.06
CA LEU A 76 5.88 9.24 14.24
C LEU A 76 7.32 8.76 14.04
N GLN A 77 7.80 7.92 14.94
CA GLN A 77 9.13 7.32 14.88
C GLN A 77 9.07 5.93 14.28
N VAL A 78 10.03 5.58 13.43
CA VAL A 78 10.22 4.20 12.98
C VAL A 78 11.12 3.53 14.00
N GLU A 79 10.54 2.78 14.94
CA GLU A 79 11.31 2.01 15.93
C GLU A 79 12.06 0.88 15.23
N ARG A 80 11.36 0.16 14.33
CA ARG A 80 11.91 -1.00 13.61
C ARG A 80 11.38 -1.11 12.19
N LEU A 81 12.21 -1.65 11.30
CA LEU A 81 11.85 -2.09 9.96
C LEU A 81 12.74 -3.28 9.59
N ASP A 82 12.37 -4.45 10.10
CA ASP A 82 13.24 -5.62 10.13
C ASP A 82 12.74 -6.69 9.18
N CYS A 83 13.67 -7.42 8.57
CA CYS A 83 13.33 -8.65 7.86
C CYS A 83 13.06 -9.74 8.90
N ILE A 84 11.82 -10.18 9.00
CA ILE A 84 11.41 -11.23 9.94
C ILE A 84 11.34 -12.61 9.29
N LYS A 85 11.35 -12.67 7.95
CA LYS A 85 11.42 -13.91 7.16
C LYS A 85 12.09 -13.63 5.82
N GLU A 86 13.09 -14.44 5.48
CA GLU A 86 13.71 -14.49 4.15
C GLU A 86 13.68 -15.94 3.66
N THR A 87 13.34 -16.14 2.38
CA THR A 87 13.51 -17.43 1.70
C THR A 87 14.07 -17.15 0.31
N VAL A 88 15.24 -17.70 0.02
CA VAL A 88 15.87 -17.63 -1.29
C VAL A 88 16.23 -19.05 -1.73
N ASP A 89 15.42 -19.61 -2.62
CA ASP A 89 15.67 -20.90 -3.26
C ASP A 89 16.22 -20.63 -4.66
N VAL A 90 17.55 -20.69 -4.77
CA VAL A 90 18.27 -20.43 -6.02
C VAL A 90 17.92 -21.46 -7.10
N GLN A 91 17.75 -22.73 -6.72
CA GLN A 91 17.44 -23.81 -7.66
C GLN A 91 16.03 -23.66 -8.24
N LYS A 92 15.07 -23.25 -7.42
CA LYS A 92 13.67 -23.03 -7.86
C LYS A 92 13.41 -21.61 -8.37
N GLY A 93 14.40 -20.72 -8.34
CA GLY A 93 14.20 -19.30 -8.68
C GLY A 93 13.16 -18.61 -7.80
N PHE A 94 13.07 -18.95 -6.51
CA PHE A 94 12.06 -18.42 -5.60
C PHE A 94 12.67 -17.48 -4.56
N ILE A 95 12.06 -16.31 -4.40
CA ILE A 95 12.44 -15.29 -3.42
C ILE A 95 11.18 -14.88 -2.66
N ASP A 96 11.25 -14.84 -1.33
CA ASP A 96 10.17 -14.37 -0.45
C ASP A 96 10.78 -13.57 0.70
N TYR A 97 10.23 -12.39 0.95
CA TYR A 97 10.58 -11.53 2.07
C TYR A 97 9.35 -11.12 2.83
N THR A 98 9.42 -11.20 4.15
CA THR A 98 8.47 -10.55 5.07
C THR A 98 9.23 -9.57 5.96
N TYR A 99 8.77 -8.32 5.96
CA TYR A 99 9.29 -7.27 6.81
C TYR A 99 8.25 -6.88 7.85
N LYS A 100 8.68 -6.59 9.08
CA LYS A 100 7.84 -6.02 10.14
C LYS A 100 8.27 -4.59 10.38
N CYS A 101 7.32 -3.65 10.31
CA CYS A 101 7.53 -2.27 10.69
C CYS A 101 6.81 -1.97 11.99
N VAL A 102 7.50 -1.28 12.90
CA VAL A 102 6.94 -0.78 14.17
C VAL A 102 7.08 0.73 14.20
N ILE A 103 5.95 1.41 14.36
CA ILE A 103 5.85 2.86 14.50
C ILE A 103 5.51 3.20 15.94
N THR A 104 6.25 4.15 16.51
CA THR A 104 6.05 4.64 17.88
C THR A 104 5.79 6.14 17.92
N SER A 105 5.24 6.60 19.04
CA SER A 105 5.27 8.01 19.42
C SER A 105 6.70 8.44 19.75
N LYS A 106 6.93 9.75 19.91
CA LYS A 106 8.21 10.28 20.42
C LYS A 106 8.57 9.74 21.82
N THR A 107 7.58 9.32 22.60
CA THR A 107 7.75 8.76 23.95
C THR A 107 7.93 7.24 23.96
N GLY A 108 7.92 6.58 22.80
CA GLY A 108 8.14 5.14 22.68
C GLY A 108 6.88 4.27 22.76
N VAL A 109 5.69 4.86 22.84
CA VAL A 109 4.43 4.11 22.79
C VAL A 109 4.23 3.55 21.39
N LYS A 110 3.95 2.26 21.25
CA LYS A 110 3.69 1.61 19.95
C LYS A 110 2.33 2.03 19.42
N LEU A 111 2.32 2.63 18.24
CA LEU A 111 1.11 3.16 17.59
C LEU A 111 0.69 2.34 16.38
N GLY A 112 1.63 1.67 15.69
CA GLY A 112 1.30 0.84 14.54
C GLY A 112 2.33 -0.26 14.32
N ILE A 113 1.87 -1.48 14.03
CA ILE A 113 2.72 -2.63 13.73
C ILE A 113 2.18 -3.32 12.50
N CYS A 114 2.95 -3.37 11.42
CA CYS A 114 2.51 -4.00 10.18
C CYS A 114 3.56 -4.92 9.59
N ASP A 115 3.10 -6.04 9.05
CA ASP A 115 3.92 -6.94 8.25
C ASP A 115 3.68 -6.67 6.76
N GLY A 116 4.76 -6.58 5.99
CA GLY A 116 4.75 -6.44 4.55
C GLY A 116 5.47 -7.61 3.90
N ASN A 117 4.74 -8.38 3.10
CA ASN A 117 5.31 -9.50 2.33
C ASN A 117 5.52 -9.10 0.88
N ALA A 118 6.55 -9.64 0.23
CA ALA A 118 6.63 -9.70 -1.22
C ALA A 118 7.40 -10.95 -1.66
N ASN A 119 6.96 -11.58 -2.74
CA ASN A 119 7.61 -12.79 -3.26
C ASN A 119 7.63 -12.82 -4.79
N SER A 120 8.54 -13.61 -5.35
CA SER A 120 8.78 -13.67 -6.79
C SER A 120 7.63 -14.27 -7.61
N LYS A 121 6.65 -14.92 -6.97
CA LYS A 121 5.46 -15.44 -7.66
C LYS A 121 4.38 -14.39 -7.90
N GLU A 122 4.52 -13.17 -7.37
CA GLU A 122 3.63 -12.07 -7.75
C GLU A 122 3.70 -11.78 -9.26
N ALA A 123 2.55 -11.52 -9.88
CA ALA A 123 2.40 -11.40 -11.34
C ALA A 123 3.45 -10.47 -12.01
N LYS A 124 3.71 -9.31 -11.39
CA LYS A 124 4.67 -8.29 -11.84
C LYS A 124 6.14 -8.72 -11.80
N PHE A 125 6.49 -9.74 -11.02
CA PHE A 125 7.85 -10.28 -10.91
C PHE A 125 7.98 -11.59 -11.67
N ARG A 126 6.94 -12.43 -11.60
CA ARG A 126 6.88 -13.75 -12.21
C ARG A 126 6.83 -13.70 -13.72
N TYR A 127 6.18 -12.69 -14.30
CA TYR A 127 5.92 -12.66 -15.73
C TYR A 127 6.49 -11.43 -16.41
N VAL A 128 6.99 -11.64 -17.62
CA VAL A 128 7.48 -10.60 -18.52
C VAL A 128 6.86 -10.77 -19.91
N PHE A 129 6.68 -9.68 -20.62
CA PHE A 129 6.28 -9.73 -22.03
C PHE A 129 7.54 -9.77 -22.89
N LYS A 130 7.71 -10.85 -23.65
CA LYS A 130 8.82 -11.01 -24.62
C LYS A 130 8.27 -11.05 -26.05
N PRO A 131 9.04 -10.61 -27.06
CA PRO A 131 8.65 -10.79 -28.45
C PRO A 131 8.36 -12.26 -28.73
N ALA A 132 7.25 -12.52 -29.43
CA ALA A 132 6.98 -13.86 -29.93
C ALA A 132 7.87 -14.17 -31.14
N SER A 133 8.16 -15.45 -31.36
CA SER A 133 8.94 -15.92 -32.52
C SER A 133 8.23 -15.68 -33.85
N GLY A 134 6.92 -15.46 -33.83
CA GLY A 134 6.09 -15.11 -34.97
C GLY A 134 4.76 -14.51 -34.52
N ILE A 135 4.04 -13.90 -35.45
CA ILE A 135 2.70 -13.35 -35.18
C ILE A 135 1.70 -14.51 -35.23
N PRO A 136 0.95 -14.80 -34.15
CA PRO A 136 -0.08 -15.83 -34.16
C PRO A 136 -1.23 -15.48 -35.11
N ASP A 137 -2.06 -16.47 -35.41
CA ASP A 137 -3.28 -16.25 -36.17
C ASP A 137 -4.24 -15.29 -35.44
N ARG A 138 -5.12 -14.63 -36.21
CA ARG A 138 -6.02 -13.60 -35.69
C ARG A 138 -6.93 -14.10 -34.56
N LYS A 139 -7.37 -15.37 -34.61
CA LYS A 139 -8.23 -15.97 -33.57
C LYS A 139 -7.44 -16.13 -32.28
N LYS A 140 -6.23 -16.67 -32.35
CA LYS A 140 -5.33 -16.80 -31.20
C LYS A 140 -4.91 -15.45 -30.61
N ILE A 141 -4.68 -14.42 -31.43
CA ILE A 141 -4.45 -13.05 -30.93
C ILE A 141 -5.63 -12.57 -30.08
N GLY A 142 -6.87 -12.82 -30.52
CA GLY A 142 -8.08 -12.47 -29.78
C GLY A 142 -8.12 -13.12 -28.40
N ILE A 143 -7.85 -14.43 -28.34
CA ILE A 143 -7.81 -15.22 -27.10
C ILE A 143 -6.71 -14.70 -26.17
N LEU A 144 -5.48 -14.57 -26.68
CA LEU A 144 -4.33 -14.11 -25.88
C LEU A 144 -4.52 -12.71 -25.32
N LYS A 145 -5.18 -11.80 -26.05
CA LYS A 145 -5.52 -10.48 -25.52
C LYS A 145 -6.56 -10.56 -24.42
N ALA A 146 -7.62 -11.35 -24.61
CA ALA A 146 -8.69 -11.52 -23.63
C ALA A 146 -8.17 -12.12 -22.31
N GLU A 147 -7.21 -13.04 -22.39
CA GLU A 147 -6.56 -13.66 -21.24
C GLU A 147 -5.41 -12.83 -20.64
N GLY A 148 -5.09 -11.66 -21.21
CA GLY A 148 -3.97 -10.83 -20.76
C GLY A 148 -2.59 -11.46 -20.98
N LEU A 149 -2.49 -12.44 -21.89
CA LEU A 149 -1.27 -13.16 -22.24
C LEU A 149 -0.57 -12.58 -23.47
N GLY A 150 -1.21 -11.68 -24.22
CA GLY A 150 -0.65 -11.09 -25.42
C GLY A 150 -0.93 -9.60 -25.56
N LYS A 151 0.04 -8.84 -26.08
CA LYS A 151 -0.15 -7.43 -26.41
C LYS A 151 0.74 -6.98 -27.56
N TRP A 152 0.29 -5.97 -28.29
CA TRP A 152 1.12 -5.26 -29.25
C TRP A 152 1.96 -4.21 -28.53
N LYS A 153 3.24 -4.10 -28.88
CA LYS A 153 4.14 -3.04 -28.38
C LYS A 153 4.83 -2.38 -29.58
N LYS A 154 4.85 -1.05 -29.62
CA LYS A 154 5.61 -0.30 -30.62
C LYS A 154 7.10 -0.34 -30.23
N SER A 155 7.96 -0.72 -31.18
CA SER A 155 9.43 -0.75 -31.04
C SER A 155 10.03 -0.28 -32.36
N GLU A 156 10.82 0.80 -32.33
CA GLU A 156 11.54 1.32 -33.51
C GLU A 156 10.65 1.37 -34.78
N ASP A 157 9.48 1.99 -34.64
CA ASP A 157 8.45 2.16 -35.68
C ASP A 157 7.76 0.90 -36.23
N LYS A 158 8.00 -0.27 -35.64
CA LYS A 158 7.26 -1.50 -35.93
C LYS A 158 6.40 -1.94 -34.75
N TRP A 159 5.26 -2.54 -35.06
CA TRP A 159 4.43 -3.21 -34.07
C TRP A 159 4.92 -4.65 -33.89
N VAL A 160 5.35 -4.97 -32.67
CA VAL A 160 5.82 -6.30 -32.31
C VAL A 160 4.78 -6.97 -31.44
N TRP A 161 4.44 -8.22 -31.76
CA TRP A 161 3.58 -9.04 -30.93
C TRP A 161 4.38 -9.58 -29.74
N MET A 162 3.89 -9.29 -28.53
CA MET A 162 4.52 -9.68 -27.28
C MET A 162 3.65 -10.70 -26.56
N GLU A 163 4.26 -11.74 -26.03
CA GLU A 163 3.59 -12.76 -25.22
C GLU A 163 4.13 -12.77 -23.80
N ARG A 164 3.22 -12.98 -22.85
CA ARG A 164 3.52 -13.13 -21.43
C ARG A 164 4.19 -14.48 -21.21
N LYS A 165 5.41 -14.46 -20.70
CA LYS A 165 6.20 -15.64 -20.36
C LYS A 165 6.68 -15.54 -18.93
N GLU A 166 7.03 -16.66 -18.33
CA GLU A 166 7.72 -16.63 -17.05
C GLU A 166 9.07 -15.91 -17.19
N ASN A 167 9.42 -15.15 -16.16
CA ASN A 167 10.66 -14.41 -16.10
C ASN A 167 11.81 -15.37 -15.77
N PRO A 168 12.82 -15.53 -16.64
CA PRO A 168 13.97 -16.37 -16.31
C PRO A 168 14.91 -15.72 -15.29
N GLU A 169 14.90 -14.39 -15.18
CA GLU A 169 15.85 -13.61 -14.38
C GLU A 169 15.28 -13.24 -13.00
N VAL A 170 14.48 -14.13 -12.39
CA VAL A 170 13.81 -13.83 -11.10
C VAL A 170 14.80 -13.43 -10.01
N LEU A 171 15.96 -14.08 -9.96
CA LEU A 171 16.98 -13.83 -8.94
C LEU A 171 17.54 -12.40 -9.02
N SER A 172 17.60 -11.80 -10.21
CA SER A 172 18.00 -10.41 -10.39
C SER A 172 17.04 -9.42 -9.71
N LEU A 173 15.78 -9.83 -9.47
CA LEU A 173 14.76 -9.00 -8.83
C LEU A 173 14.83 -9.03 -7.30
N LYS A 174 15.79 -9.74 -6.68
CA LYS A 174 15.92 -9.88 -5.22
C LYS A 174 15.78 -8.55 -4.48
N ASN A 175 16.52 -7.51 -4.90
CA ASN A 175 16.46 -6.19 -4.27
C ASN A 175 15.09 -5.52 -4.46
N ILE A 176 14.49 -5.61 -5.66
CA ILE A 176 13.18 -5.01 -5.92
C ILE A 176 12.10 -5.64 -5.03
N ILE A 177 12.09 -6.97 -4.93
CA ILE A 177 11.13 -7.72 -4.09
C ILE A 177 11.32 -7.30 -2.62
N GLN A 178 12.56 -7.26 -2.13
CA GLN A 178 12.88 -6.82 -0.78
C GLN A 178 12.37 -5.40 -0.50
N LYS A 179 12.58 -4.45 -1.43
CA LYS A 179 12.11 -3.06 -1.29
C LYS A 179 10.59 -2.95 -1.33
N VAL A 180 9.90 -3.82 -2.06
CA VAL A 180 8.44 -3.87 -2.06
C VAL A 180 7.91 -4.37 -0.71
N ALA A 181 8.51 -5.41 -0.12
CA ALA A 181 8.15 -5.89 1.22
C ALA A 181 8.35 -4.79 2.29
N GLN A 182 9.52 -4.14 2.29
CA GLN A 182 9.81 -3.00 3.18
C GLN A 182 8.79 -1.87 3.03
N LYS A 183 8.45 -1.49 1.79
CA LYS A 183 7.47 -0.45 1.51
C LYS A 183 6.09 -0.83 2.06
N ARG A 184 5.64 -2.06 1.82
CA ARG A 184 4.33 -2.55 2.31
C ARG A 184 4.26 -2.49 3.82
N ALA A 185 5.29 -2.96 4.52
CA ALA A 185 5.36 -2.93 5.99
C ALA A 185 5.31 -1.49 6.51
N PHE A 186 6.12 -0.60 5.94
CA PHE A 186 6.17 0.80 6.35
C PHE A 186 4.85 1.53 6.13
N VAL A 187 4.27 1.45 4.93
CA VAL A 187 3.01 2.14 4.60
C VAL A 187 1.88 1.66 5.51
N GLY A 188 1.74 0.35 5.70
CA GLY A 188 0.71 -0.20 6.59
C GLY A 188 0.86 0.22 8.04
N ALA A 189 2.10 0.25 8.55
CA ALA A 189 2.34 0.66 9.93
C ALA A 189 2.04 2.16 10.13
N VAL A 190 2.34 3.01 9.14
CA VAL A 190 1.96 4.43 9.17
C VAL A 190 0.45 4.61 9.12
N LEU A 191 -0.26 3.88 8.25
CA LEU A 191 -1.73 3.96 8.17
C LEU A 191 -2.38 3.60 9.52
N MET A 192 -1.90 2.54 10.17
CA MET A 192 -2.37 2.16 11.52
C MET A 192 -2.04 3.21 12.57
N ALA A 193 -0.78 3.66 12.63
CA ALA A 193 -0.33 4.61 13.64
C ALA A 193 -1.00 5.99 13.53
N SER A 194 -1.37 6.39 12.31
CA SER A 194 -1.99 7.68 12.03
C SER A 194 -3.51 7.61 11.91
N GLY A 195 -4.15 6.44 11.89
CA GLY A 195 -5.60 6.31 11.64
C GLY A 195 -6.05 6.70 10.24
N THR A 196 -5.15 6.78 9.25
CA THR A 196 -5.45 7.28 7.91
C THR A 196 -5.97 6.23 6.92
N SER A 197 -6.24 5.01 7.41
CA SER A 197 -6.87 3.93 6.63
C SER A 197 -8.31 4.24 6.18
N GLU A 198 -8.95 5.25 6.78
CA GLU A 198 -10.22 5.80 6.30
C GLU A 198 -10.06 6.44 4.91
N PHE A 199 -8.98 7.19 4.69
CA PHE A 199 -8.73 7.92 3.45
C PHE A 199 -7.98 7.08 2.41
N PHE A 200 -7.07 6.21 2.86
CA PHE A 200 -6.19 5.45 1.98
C PHE A 200 -6.20 3.94 2.26
N THR A 201 -5.88 3.15 1.24
CA THR A 201 -5.56 1.72 1.41
C THR A 201 -4.04 1.50 1.38
N GLN A 202 -3.59 0.42 2.01
CA GLN A 202 -2.20 -0.06 1.97
C GLN A 202 -1.91 -0.82 0.67
N ASP A 203 -2.87 -1.65 0.27
CA ASP A 203 -2.72 -2.59 -0.82
C ASP A 203 -3.47 -2.12 -2.05
N ALA A 204 -2.72 -2.10 -3.15
CA ALA A 204 -3.30 -2.50 -4.40
C ALA A 204 -2.32 -3.38 -5.17
N ALA A 205 -2.79 -4.54 -5.54
CA ALA A 205 -2.24 -5.34 -6.60
C ALA A 205 -3.43 -5.90 -7.40
N VAL A 206 -3.82 -5.16 -8.43
CA VAL A 206 -4.55 -5.68 -9.60
C VAL A 206 -4.01 -4.81 -10.75
N ASN A 207 -3.10 -5.26 -11.61
CA ASN A 207 -2.99 -6.52 -12.35
C ASN A 207 -1.53 -6.98 -12.51
#